data_AF-A0AAQ1UI33-F1
#
_entry.id   AF-A0AAQ1UI33-F1
#
_cell.length_a   1.000
_cell.length_b   1.000
_cell.length_c   1.000
_cell.angle_alpha   90.00
_cell.angle_beta   90.00
_cell.angle_gamma   90.00
#
_symmetry.space_group_name_H-M   'P 1'
#
loop_
_entity.id
_entity.type
_entity.pdbx_description
1 polymer ?
#
loop_
_entity_poly.entity_id
_entity_poly.type
_entity_poly.pdbx_seq_one_letter_code
_entity_poly.pdbx_strand_id
1 'polypeptide(L)'
;MTVFLFILSLFASCGPSDNFGYPSKIVFGREGGTRICSGTSSCYVVEITNYNGDGKTSQALTLDSLEVTYDWLTIKSKRPNRMQLEMTAAPNHTGKRRTLYVHGMVNNDAAEIKVVQY
;
A
#
# COMPACT_ATOMS: atom_id res chain seq x y z
N MET A 1 35.66 33.29 -24.48
CA MET A 1 34.45 32.56 -24.89
C MET A 1 34.04 31.67 -23.73
N THR A 2 32.96 32.04 -23.04
CA THR A 2 32.38 31.29 -21.92
C THR A 2 31.51 30.18 -22.49
N VAL A 3 31.85 28.92 -22.23
CA VAL A 3 31.03 27.77 -22.64
C VAL A 3 29.92 27.60 -21.61
N PHE A 4 28.67 27.88 -22.01
CA PHE A 4 27.49 27.61 -21.20
C PHE A 4 27.19 26.11 -21.19
N LEU A 5 27.38 25.47 -20.04
CA LEU A 5 27.03 24.09 -19.79
C LEU A 5 25.50 24.02 -19.56
N PHE A 6 24.72 23.72 -20.60
CA PHE A 6 23.30 23.41 -20.44
C PHE A 6 23.16 21.99 -19.87
N ILE A 7 23.15 21.88 -18.55
CA ILE A 7 22.73 20.67 -17.86
C ILE A 7 21.23 20.51 -18.12
N LEU A 8 20.86 19.47 -18.88
CA LEU A 8 19.47 19.00 -18.96
C LEU A 8 19.03 18.63 -17.53
N SER A 9 18.22 19.48 -16.92
CA SER A 9 17.49 19.15 -15.69
C SER A 9 16.48 18.05 -15.99
N LEU A 10 16.91 16.79 -15.88
CA LEU A 10 16.01 15.67 -15.70
C LEU A 10 15.29 15.90 -14.36
N PHE A 11 14.08 16.46 -14.40
CA PHE A 11 13.15 16.35 -13.29
C PHE A 11 12.74 14.88 -13.20
N ALA A 12 13.59 14.07 -12.58
CA ALA A 12 13.14 12.83 -11.97
C ALA A 12 12.19 13.26 -10.84
N SER A 13 10.89 13.28 -11.13
CA SER A 13 9.89 13.24 -10.07
C SER A 13 10.02 11.86 -9.43
N CYS A 14 11.00 11.71 -8.54
CA CYS A 14 10.95 10.64 -7.55
C CYS A 14 9.69 10.91 -6.76
N GLY A 15 8.73 10.00 -6.82
CA GLY A 15 7.65 9.94 -5.84
C GLY A 15 8.23 10.07 -4.42
N PRO A 16 7.44 10.51 -3.45
CA PRO A 16 7.95 10.89 -2.15
C PRO A 16 8.79 9.78 -1.53
N SER A 17 10.00 10.14 -1.13
CA SER A 17 11.02 9.23 -0.61
C SER A 17 10.60 8.50 0.67
N ASP A 18 9.49 8.91 1.29
CA ASP A 18 8.96 8.40 2.54
C ASP A 18 7.66 7.56 2.38
N ASN A 19 7.32 7.14 1.15
CA ASN A 19 6.13 6.33 0.88
C ASN A 19 4.83 7.05 1.30
N PHE A 20 4.79 8.38 1.17
CA PHE A 20 3.67 9.22 1.61
C PHE A 20 3.35 9.03 3.10
N GLY A 21 4.38 8.79 3.93
CA GLY A 21 4.27 8.51 5.35
C GLY A 21 3.67 7.16 5.71
N TYR A 22 3.24 6.34 4.74
CA TYR A 22 2.78 4.98 5.01
C TYR A 22 3.96 4.07 5.36
N PRO A 23 3.81 3.13 6.30
CA PRO A 23 4.86 2.19 6.62
C PRO A 23 5.14 1.27 5.43
N SER A 24 6.41 1.02 5.11
CA SER A 24 6.78 0.09 4.02
C SER A 24 6.48 -1.38 4.34
N LYS A 25 6.22 -1.72 5.61
CA LYS A 25 5.96 -3.09 6.06
C LYS A 25 5.00 -3.16 7.25
N ILE A 26 4.07 -4.10 7.18
CA ILE A 26 3.20 -4.51 8.29
C ILE A 26 3.37 -6.01 8.55
N VAL A 27 3.36 -6.39 9.83
CA VAL A 27 3.49 -7.78 10.27
C VAL A 27 2.32 -8.16 11.16
N PHE A 28 1.65 -9.25 10.82
CA PHE A 28 0.64 -9.90 11.63
C PHE A 28 1.18 -11.19 12.25
N GLY A 29 0.72 -11.50 13.46
CA GLY A 29 0.91 -12.81 14.07
C GLY A 29 -0.03 -13.86 13.44
N ARG A 30 0.11 -15.09 13.91
CA ARG A 30 -0.66 -16.24 13.41
C ARG A 30 -2.16 -16.09 13.65
N GLU A 31 -2.52 -15.43 14.75
CA GLU A 31 -3.88 -15.08 15.13
C GLU A 31 -4.55 -14.10 14.15
N GLY A 32 -3.77 -13.38 13.33
CA GLY A 32 -4.30 -12.34 12.46
C GLY A 32 -4.69 -11.09 13.25
N GLY A 33 -5.88 -10.55 12.96
CA GLY A 33 -6.43 -9.38 13.62
C GLY A 33 -6.30 -8.10 12.80
N THR A 34 -6.56 -6.96 13.45
CA THR A 34 -6.68 -5.66 12.78
C THR A 34 -5.53 -4.73 13.17
N ARG A 35 -4.98 -4.02 12.18
CA ARG A 35 -4.01 -2.94 12.36
C ARG A 35 -4.41 -1.73 11.53
N ILE A 36 -4.21 -0.54 12.09
CA ILE A 36 -4.40 0.71 11.37
C ILE A 36 -3.02 1.23 11.00
N CYS A 37 -2.81 1.56 9.72
CA CYS A 37 -1.66 2.35 9.29
C CYS A 37 -2.12 3.67 8.69
N SER A 38 -1.33 4.72 8.90
CA SER A 38 -1.63 6.07 8.45
C SER A 38 -0.56 6.54 7.46
N GLY A 39 -0.96 7.39 6.52
CA GLY A 39 -0.06 8.18 5.70
C GLY A 39 -0.31 9.68 5.85
N THR A 40 0.41 10.47 5.06
CA THR A 40 0.28 11.94 4.96
C THR A 40 -0.62 12.37 3.81
N SER A 41 -1.18 11.44 3.05
CA SER A 41 -2.10 11.68 1.94
C SER A 41 -3.07 10.52 1.78
N SER A 42 -4.28 10.78 1.27
CA SER A 42 -5.29 9.74 1.09
C SER A 42 -5.08 8.92 -0.17
N CYS A 43 -5.25 7.60 -0.07
CA CYS A 43 -5.30 6.73 -1.23
C CYS A 43 -6.68 6.80 -1.91
N TYR A 44 -6.74 7.11 -3.20
CA TYR A 44 -8.01 7.12 -3.96
C TYR A 44 -8.34 5.74 -4.56
N VAL A 45 -7.32 4.89 -4.70
CA VAL A 45 -7.41 3.48 -5.07
C VAL A 45 -6.53 2.68 -4.12
N VAL A 46 -7.01 1.50 -3.71
CA VAL A 46 -6.18 0.51 -3.02
C VAL A 46 -6.26 -0.81 -3.76
N GLU A 47 -5.09 -1.38 -3.98
CA GLU A 47 -4.88 -2.66 -4.64
C GLU A 47 -4.17 -3.64 -3.71
N ILE A 48 -4.56 -4.91 -3.73
CA ILE A 48 -3.85 -6.00 -3.06
C ILE A 48 -3.33 -6.95 -4.13
N THR A 49 -2.02 -7.23 -4.10
CA THR A 49 -1.33 -8.07 -5.08
C THR A 49 -0.56 -9.19 -4.42
N ASN A 50 -0.38 -10.29 -5.18
CA ASN A 50 0.45 -11.42 -4.79
C ASN A 50 1.55 -11.69 -5.84
N TYR A 51 2.56 -10.82 -5.89
CA TYR A 51 3.68 -10.96 -6.85
C TYR A 51 4.45 -12.27 -6.72
N ASN A 52 4.45 -12.88 -5.53
CA ASN A 52 5.18 -14.12 -5.25
C ASN A 52 4.29 -15.37 -5.34
N GLY A 53 3.03 -15.22 -5.76
CA GLY A 53 2.04 -16.28 -5.85
C GLY A 53 1.45 -16.40 -7.25
N ASP A 54 0.13 -16.28 -7.37
CA ASP A 54 -0.58 -16.45 -8.64
C ASP A 54 -0.61 -15.20 -9.52
N GLY A 55 0.04 -14.11 -9.10
CA GLY A 55 0.09 -12.84 -9.82
C GLY A 55 -1.26 -12.13 -9.95
N LYS A 56 -2.29 -12.55 -9.22
CA LYS A 56 -3.60 -11.89 -9.26
C LYS A 56 -3.64 -10.66 -8.38
N THR A 57 -4.57 -9.79 -8.74
CA THR A 57 -4.83 -8.49 -8.14
C THR A 57 -6.31 -8.40 -7.74
N SER A 58 -6.59 -7.73 -6.61
CA SER A 58 -7.92 -7.20 -6.27
C SER A 58 -7.81 -5.71 -6.00
N GLN A 59 -8.75 -4.91 -6.50
CA GLN A 59 -8.71 -3.45 -6.42
C GLN A 59 -10.09 -2.86 -6.06
N ALA A 60 -10.10 -1.77 -5.29
CA ALA A 60 -11.27 -0.94 -5.10
C ALA A 60 -10.95 0.55 -5.35
N LEU A 61 -11.89 1.26 -5.97
CA LEU A 61 -11.86 2.70 -6.27
C LEU A 61 -12.91 3.43 -5.44
N THR A 62 -12.59 4.57 -4.81
CA THR A 62 -13.64 5.25 -4.03
C THR A 62 -13.59 6.77 -3.97
N LEU A 63 -14.80 7.34 -4.05
CA LEU A 63 -15.13 8.72 -3.71
C LEU A 63 -15.52 8.89 -2.23
N ASP A 64 -15.81 7.83 -1.44
CA ASP A 64 -16.39 7.87 -0.06
C ASP A 64 -15.87 6.82 0.95
N SER A 65 -15.84 5.54 0.58
CA SER A 65 -15.37 4.45 1.44
C SER A 65 -14.88 3.26 0.63
N LEU A 66 -13.72 2.70 0.98
CA LEU A 66 -13.02 1.59 0.33
C LEU A 66 -13.05 0.36 1.21
N GLU A 67 -13.36 -0.76 0.57
CA GLU A 67 -13.19 -2.10 1.10
C GLU A 67 -12.69 -3.00 -0.03
N VAL A 68 -11.49 -3.55 0.11
CA VAL A 68 -10.92 -4.53 -0.82
C VAL A 68 -10.43 -5.72 -0.03
N THR A 69 -10.77 -6.92 -0.49
CA THR A 69 -10.31 -8.17 0.10
C THR A 69 -9.63 -9.00 -0.96
N TYR A 70 -8.51 -9.61 -0.59
CA TYR A 70 -7.85 -10.61 -1.40
C TYR A 70 -7.21 -11.65 -0.47
N ASP A 71 -7.57 -12.92 -0.71
CA ASP A 71 -7.13 -14.05 0.09
C ASP A 71 -7.39 -13.83 1.58
N TRP A 72 -6.36 -13.65 2.40
CA TRP A 72 -6.44 -13.52 3.85
C TRP A 72 -6.42 -12.09 4.37
N LEU A 73 -6.40 -11.08 3.49
CA LEU A 73 -6.24 -9.69 3.86
C LEU A 73 -7.41 -8.84 3.34
N THR A 74 -8.04 -8.10 4.26
CA THR A 74 -9.04 -7.08 3.96
C THR A 74 -8.48 -5.71 4.31
N ILE A 75 -8.64 -4.74 3.42
CA ILE A 75 -8.26 -3.34 3.63
C ILE A 75 -9.51 -2.47 3.57
N LYS A 76 -9.70 -1.62 4.57
CA LYS A 76 -10.79 -0.65 4.64
C LYS A 76 -10.25 0.76 4.81
N SER A 77 -10.94 1.74 4.22
CA SER A 77 -10.73 3.17 4.47
C SER A 77 -12.04 3.91 4.30
N LYS A 78 -12.34 4.87 5.18
CA LYS A 78 -13.62 5.60 5.16
C LYS A 78 -13.44 7.04 5.62
N ARG A 79 -14.25 7.98 5.11
CA ARG A 79 -14.34 9.34 5.70
C ARG A 79 -14.70 9.28 7.19
N PRO A 80 -14.13 10.16 8.03
CA PRO A 80 -13.22 11.25 7.69
C PRO A 80 -11.74 10.82 7.53
N ASN A 81 -11.37 9.62 7.98
CA ASN A 81 -9.98 9.17 8.13
C ASN A 81 -9.41 8.53 6.85
N ARG A 82 -9.46 9.23 5.71
CA ARG A 82 -8.99 8.67 4.42
C ARG A 82 -7.49 8.39 4.31
N MET A 83 -6.71 8.95 5.22
CA MET A 83 -5.27 8.71 5.30
C MET A 83 -4.97 7.43 6.07
N GLN A 84 -5.98 6.81 6.69
CA GLN A 84 -5.88 5.55 7.41
C GLN A 84 -6.34 4.39 6.53
N LEU A 85 -5.54 3.33 6.53
CA LEU A 85 -5.92 2.01 6.02
C LEU A 85 -6.05 1.09 7.23
N GLU A 86 -7.26 0.59 7.44
CA GLU A 86 -7.53 -0.46 8.41
C GLU A 86 -7.31 -1.81 7.70
N MET A 87 -6.31 -2.55 8.15
CA MET A 87 -5.89 -3.82 7.60
C MET A 87 -6.30 -4.94 8.54
N THR A 88 -7.11 -5.87 8.07
CA THR A 88 -7.55 -7.04 8.83
C THR A 88 -7.04 -8.30 8.18
N ALA A 89 -6.20 -9.03 8.90
CA ALA A 89 -5.68 -10.33 8.49
C ALA A 89 -6.51 -11.45 9.12
N ALA A 90 -6.98 -12.40 8.32
CA ALA A 90 -7.54 -13.65 8.82
C ALA A 90 -6.44 -14.48 9.53
N PRO A 91 -6.78 -15.34 10.50
CA PRO A 91 -5.81 -16.24 11.11
C PRO A 91 -5.08 -17.12 10.09
N ASN A 92 -3.84 -17.49 10.38
CA ASN A 92 -3.01 -18.36 9.56
C ASN A 92 -2.82 -19.73 10.21
N HIS A 93 -3.69 -20.69 9.89
CA HIS A 93 -3.60 -22.04 10.45
C HIS A 93 -2.56 -22.94 9.77
N THR A 94 -1.93 -22.48 8.69
CA THR A 94 -1.02 -23.32 7.88
C THR A 94 0.37 -23.44 8.49
N GLY A 95 0.76 -22.53 9.40
CA GLY A 95 2.11 -22.43 9.96
C GLY A 95 3.18 -21.99 8.94
N LYS A 96 2.79 -21.67 7.71
CA LYS A 96 3.68 -21.13 6.67
C LYS A 96 3.55 -19.62 6.60
N ARG A 97 4.68 -18.93 6.43
CA ARG A 97 4.69 -17.50 6.17
C ARG A 97 3.98 -17.19 4.84
N ARG A 98 3.08 -16.21 4.84
CA ARG A 98 2.42 -15.66 3.64
C ARG A 98 2.67 -14.17 3.51
N THR A 99 2.64 -13.65 2.28
CA THR A 99 2.97 -12.24 1.99
C THR A 99 2.09 -11.74 0.86
N LEU A 100 1.51 -10.55 1.06
CA LEU A 100 0.79 -9.77 0.05
C LEU A 100 1.39 -8.36 0.03
N TYR A 101 1.14 -7.64 -1.05
CA TYR A 101 1.54 -6.23 -1.18
C TYR A 101 0.29 -5.38 -1.35
N VAL A 102 0.26 -4.25 -0.65
CA VAL A 102 -0.83 -3.29 -0.73
C VAL A 102 -0.30 -2.04 -1.42
N HIS A 103 -0.95 -1.63 -2.50
CA HIS A 103 -0.62 -0.42 -3.24
C HIS A 103 -1.73 0.61 -3.05
N GLY A 104 -1.38 1.77 -2.52
CA GLY A 104 -2.28 2.90 -2.35
C GLY A 104 -1.95 4.01 -3.34
N MET A 105 -2.82 4.27 -4.30
CA MET A 105 -2.56 5.34 -5.27
C MET A 105 -2.75 6.71 -4.62
N VAL A 106 -1.70 7.54 -4.67
CA VAL A 106 -1.68 8.91 -4.18
C VAL A 106 -1.19 9.82 -5.31
N ASN A 107 -2.06 10.70 -5.80
CA ASN A 107 -1.81 11.51 -7.01
C ASN A 107 -1.42 10.62 -8.21
N ASN A 108 -0.20 10.75 -8.74
CA ASN A 108 0.29 9.98 -9.90
C ASN A 108 1.26 8.84 -9.51
N ASP A 109 1.40 8.57 -8.21
CA ASP A 109 2.35 7.62 -7.64
C ASP A 109 1.63 6.64 -6.72
N ALA A 110 2.33 5.59 -6.27
CA ALA A 110 1.78 4.58 -5.37
C ALA A 110 2.60 4.47 -4.09
N ALA A 111 1.93 4.49 -2.95
CA ALA A 111 2.48 3.97 -1.72
C ALA A 111 2.48 2.43 -1.79
N GLU A 112 3.58 1.77 -1.42
CA GLU A 112 3.67 0.31 -1.32
C GLU A 112 3.84 -0.12 0.14
N ILE A 113 3.07 -1.11 0.55
CA ILE A 113 3.13 -1.70 1.89
C ILE A 113 3.22 -3.21 1.77
N LYS A 114 4.34 -3.79 2.20
CA LYS A 114 4.52 -5.24 2.29
C LYS A 114 3.83 -5.78 3.54
N VAL A 115 2.84 -6.65 3.37
CA VAL A 115 2.12 -7.27 4.49
C VAL A 115 2.55 -8.71 4.66
N VAL A 116 3.11 -9.05 5.82
CA VAL A 116 3.60 -10.39 6.15
C VAL A 116 2.79 -10.97 7.30
N GLN A 117 2.43 -12.26 7.20
CA GLN A 117 1.85 -13.00 8.31
C GLN A 117 2.59 -14.33 8.52
N TYR A 118 2.78 -14.70 9.79
CA TYR A 118 3.43 -15.94 10.25
C TYR A 118 2.45 -17.03 10.64
#